data_AF-A0A528V2U1-F1
#
_entry.id   AF-A0A528V2U1-F1
#
_cell.length_a   1.000
_cell.length_b   1.000
_cell.length_c   1.000
_cell.angle_alpha   90.00
_cell.angle_beta   90.00
_cell.angle_gamma   90.00
#
_symmetry.space_group_name_H-M   'P 1'
#
loop_
_entity.id
_entity.type
_entity.pdbx_description
1 polymer ?
#
loop_
_entity_poly.entity_id
_entity_poly.type
_entity_poly.pdbx_seq_one_letter_code
_entity_poly.pdbx_strand_id
1 'polypeptide(L)'
;VKVPMLRGRVMALNGVDVDKVKVPAEGAWVLRGDRGLTYEARIPANATLTEGTWWPDNYAGEPLVSFSAEEGKEIGLKLGDTVTVNVLGRNVT
;
A
#
# COMPACT_ATOMS: atom_id res chain seq x y z
N VAL A 1 1.16 11.22 19.12
CA VAL A 1 -0.07 10.43 18.85
C VAL A 1 0.34 9.01 18.51
N LYS A 2 -0.39 8.00 18.98
CA LYS A 2 -0.09 6.58 18.71
C LYS A 2 -1.05 6.10 17.63
N VAL A 3 -0.52 5.67 16.50
CA VAL A 3 -1.31 5.04 15.43
C VAL A 3 -1.24 3.53 15.58
N PRO A 4 -2.31 2.79 15.29
CA PRO A 4 -2.24 1.34 15.31
C PRO A 4 -1.35 0.85 14.16
N MET A 5 -0.50 -0.13 14.43
CA MET A 5 0.49 -0.61 13.45
C MET A 5 0.42 -2.11 13.28
N LEU A 6 0.49 -2.56 12.03
CA LEU A 6 0.65 -3.94 11.61
C LEU A 6 1.88 -4.06 10.72
N ARG A 7 2.40 -5.27 10.59
CA ARG A 7 3.35 -5.61 9.53
C ARG A 7 2.63 -6.30 8.40
N GLY A 8 3.01 -5.94 7.18
CA GLY A 8 2.55 -6.63 5.99
C GLY A 8 3.56 -6.54 4.87
N ARG A 9 3.37 -7.37 3.85
CA ARG A 9 4.29 -7.49 2.72
C ARG A 9 3.51 -7.42 1.42
N VAL A 10 4.03 -6.69 0.44
CA VAL A 10 3.45 -6.69 -0.90
C VAL A 10 3.73 -8.03 -1.56
N MET A 11 2.68 -8.70 -2.02
CA MET A 11 2.72 -10.02 -2.66
C MET A 11 2.48 -9.95 -4.17
N ALA A 12 1.66 -9.00 -4.61
CA ALA A 12 1.39 -8.81 -6.04
C ALA A 12 1.04 -7.36 -6.36
N LEU A 13 1.31 -6.96 -7.60
CA LEU A 13 0.86 -5.70 -8.20
C LEU A 13 0.07 -6.04 -9.46
N ASN A 14 -1.14 -5.51 -9.61
CA ASN A 14 -1.99 -5.77 -10.78
C ASN A 14 -2.16 -7.28 -11.09
N GLY A 15 -2.29 -8.10 -10.05
CA GLY A 15 -2.40 -9.56 -10.15
C GLY A 15 -1.11 -10.30 -10.53
N VAL A 16 0.00 -9.58 -10.73
CA VAL A 16 1.32 -10.15 -11.02
C VAL A 16 2.10 -10.25 -9.72
N ASP A 17 2.52 -11.48 -9.39
CA ASP A 17 3.37 -11.75 -8.23
C ASP A 17 4.65 -10.89 -8.25
N VAL A 18 5.03 -10.32 -7.10
CA VAL A 18 6.19 -9.41 -6.99
C VAL A 18 7.50 -10.01 -7.51
N ASP A 19 7.66 -11.34 -7.48
CA ASP A 19 8.84 -12.02 -8.02
C ASP A 19 8.89 -11.98 -9.56
N LYS A 20 7.76 -11.70 -10.21
CA LYS A 20 7.61 -11.60 -11.67
C LYS A 20 7.42 -10.17 -12.15
N VAL A 21 7.17 -9.22 -11.26
CA VAL A 21 7.03 -7.81 -11.64
C VAL A 21 8.40 -7.25 -12.03
N LYS A 22 8.44 -6.55 -13.17
CA LYS A 22 9.59 -5.77 -13.58
C LYS A 22 9.45 -4.35 -13.05
N VAL A 23 10.12 -4.06 -11.94
CA VAL A 23 10.29 -2.71 -11.40
C VAL A 23 11.73 -2.21 -11.64
N PRO A 24 11.97 -0.90 -11.69
CA PRO A 24 13.32 -0.34 -11.66
C PRO A 24 14.13 -0.89 -10.49
N ALA A 25 15.44 -1.07 -10.68
CA ALA A 25 16.32 -1.59 -9.61
C ALA A 25 16.26 -0.71 -8.35
N GLU A 26 16.11 0.60 -8.54
CA GLU A 26 15.95 1.61 -7.49
C GLU A 26 14.65 1.46 -6.71
N GLY A 27 13.58 0.91 -7.29
CA GLY A 27 12.30 0.65 -6.61
C GLY A 27 12.12 -0.78 -6.12
N ALA A 28 13.02 -1.70 -6.47
CA ALA A 28 12.90 -3.12 -6.11
C ALA A 28 12.89 -3.37 -4.59
N TRP A 29 13.46 -2.46 -3.79
CA TRP A 29 13.42 -2.55 -2.33
C TRP A 29 11.99 -2.39 -1.77
N VAL A 30 11.11 -1.62 -2.45
CA VAL A 30 9.71 -1.39 -2.05
C VAL A 30 8.96 -2.71 -1.87
N LEU A 31 9.23 -3.67 -2.76
CA LEU A 31 8.59 -4.99 -2.78
C LEU A 31 9.32 -6.02 -1.89
N ARG A 32 10.48 -5.66 -1.32
CA ARG A 32 11.27 -6.53 -0.47
C ARG A 32 10.99 -6.27 1.01
N GLY A 33 10.65 -7.34 1.71
CA GLY A 33 10.50 -7.35 3.17
C GLY A 33 9.15 -6.83 3.66
N ASP A 34 9.04 -6.70 4.98
CA ASP A 34 7.81 -6.27 5.64
C ASP A 34 7.79 -4.75 5.79
N ARG A 35 6.62 -4.16 5.57
CA ARG A 35 6.34 -2.74 5.74
C ARG A 35 5.45 -2.52 6.95
N GLY A 36 5.55 -1.32 7.51
CA GLY A 36 4.58 -0.84 8.49
C GLY A 36 3.30 -0.45 7.78
N LEU A 37 2.17 -0.94 8.27
CA LEU A 37 0.84 -0.53 7.82
C LEU A 37 0.08 0.01 9.02
N THR A 38 -0.71 1.07 8.79
CA THR A 38 -1.74 1.52 9.72
C THR A 38 -3.11 1.20 9.14
N TYR A 39 -4.09 0.95 10.00
CA TYR A 39 -5.50 0.79 9.65
C TYR A 39 -6.35 1.95 10.18
N GLU A 40 -5.72 3.11 10.40
CA GLU A 40 -6.40 4.30 10.85
C GLU A 40 -7.42 4.78 9.81
N ALA A 41 -8.65 5.07 10.27
CA ALA A 41 -9.75 5.42 9.38
C ALA A 41 -9.60 6.81 8.74
N ARG A 42 -8.80 7.70 9.35
CA ARG A 42 -8.57 9.07 8.92
C ARG A 42 -7.11 9.28 8.51
N ILE A 43 -6.85 10.30 7.71
CA ILE A 43 -5.49 10.70 7.35
C ILE A 43 -4.69 10.96 8.65
N PRO A 44 -3.58 10.25 8.87
CA PRO A 44 -2.73 10.48 10.04
C PRO A 44 -2.24 11.92 10.10
N ALA A 45 -2.13 12.49 11.31
CA ALA A 45 -1.74 13.89 11.49
C ALA A 45 -0.34 14.25 10.93
N ASN A 46 0.51 13.25 10.70
CA ASN A 46 1.85 13.38 10.15
C ASN A 46 1.94 13.00 8.66
N ALA A 47 0.80 12.83 7.98
CA ALA A 47 0.73 12.49 6.57
C ALA A 47 0.01 13.58 5.78
N THR A 48 0.43 13.79 4.54
CA THR A 48 -0.23 14.68 3.58
C THR A 48 -0.66 13.85 2.39
N LEU A 49 -1.94 13.93 2.01
CA LEU A 49 -2.45 13.27 0.81
C LEU A 49 -1.98 14.03 -0.44
N THR A 50 -1.16 13.40 -1.27
CA THR A 50 -0.59 14.03 -2.47
C THR A 50 -1.40 13.74 -3.74
N GLU A 51 -2.04 12.58 -3.82
CA GLU A 51 -2.77 12.11 -5.00
C GLU A 51 -4.02 11.32 -4.58
N GLY A 52 -5.08 11.38 -5.39
CA GLY A 52 -6.33 10.66 -5.15
C GLY A 52 -7.25 11.34 -4.14
N THR A 53 -8.08 10.56 -3.47
CA THR A 53 -9.03 11.05 -2.46
C THR A 53 -9.08 10.07 -1.30
N TRP A 54 -9.12 10.58 -0.07
CA TRP A 54 -9.31 9.73 1.09
C TRP A 54 -10.72 9.15 1.10
N TRP A 55 -10.85 7.91 1.57
CA TRP A 55 -12.16 7.26 1.67
C TRP A 55 -13.06 7.95 2.72
N PRO A 56 -14.38 7.87 2.58
CA PRO A 56 -15.31 8.38 3.59
C PRO A 56 -15.30 7.51 4.87
N ASP A 57 -15.69 8.08 6.01
CA ASP A 57 -15.71 7.40 7.32
C ASP A 57 -16.55 6.11 7.35
N ASN A 58 -17.55 5.98 6.47
CA ASN A 58 -18.45 4.82 6.36
C ASN A 58 -18.24 3.99 5.09
N TYR A 59 -17.03 4.03 4.52
CA TYR A 59 -16.69 3.26 3.35
C TYR A 59 -16.81 1.75 3.61
N ALA A 60 -17.56 1.04 2.75
CA ALA A 60 -17.82 -0.39 2.85
C ALA A 60 -17.61 -1.14 1.51
N GLY A 61 -16.86 -0.53 0.60
CA GLY A 61 -16.55 -1.09 -0.72
C GLY A 61 -15.39 -2.08 -0.70
N GLU A 62 -14.77 -2.25 -1.86
CA GLU A 62 -13.53 -3.02 -2.01
C GLU A 62 -12.41 -2.44 -1.13
N PRO A 63 -11.48 -3.26 -0.61
CA PRO A 63 -10.37 -2.74 0.18
C PRO A 63 -9.61 -1.63 -0.56
N LEU A 64 -9.36 -0.52 0.14
CA LEU A 64 -8.56 0.59 -0.37
C LEU A 64 -7.26 0.67 0.40
N VAL A 65 -6.20 1.13 -0.26
CA VAL A 65 -4.89 1.33 0.34
C VAL A 65 -4.39 2.74 0.03
N SER A 66 -3.85 3.40 1.05
CA SER A 66 -2.99 4.57 0.88
C SER A 66 -1.54 4.10 0.85
N PHE A 67 -0.79 4.55 -0.15
CA PHE A 67 0.60 4.14 -0.37
C PHE A 67 1.51 5.37 -0.33
N SER A 68 2.72 5.22 0.19
CA SER A 68 3.69 6.32 0.23
C SER A 68 4.01 6.80 -1.19
N ALA A 69 3.99 8.11 -1.39
CA ALA A 69 4.10 8.71 -2.73
C ALA A 69 5.46 8.46 -3.40
N GLU A 70 6.54 8.41 -2.63
CA GLU A 70 7.89 8.15 -3.14
C GLU A 70 8.00 6.69 -3.60
N GLU A 71 7.75 5.74 -2.71
CA GLU A 71 7.82 4.31 -3.00
C GLU A 71 6.88 3.89 -4.12
N GLY A 72 5.67 4.45 -4.17
CA GLY A 72 4.71 4.20 -5.24
C GLY A 72 5.25 4.59 -6.61
N LYS A 73 5.91 5.75 -6.70
CA LYS A 73 6.55 6.22 -7.94
C LYS A 73 7.72 5.33 -8.35
N GLU A 74 8.53 4.89 -7.40
CA GLU A 74 9.69 4.04 -7.67
C GLU A 74 9.30 2.68 -8.27
N ILE A 75 8.14 2.13 -7.91
CA ILE A 75 7.59 0.90 -8.50
C ILE A 75 6.62 1.16 -9.66
N GLY A 76 6.38 2.42 -10.01
CA GLY A 76 5.49 2.81 -11.11
C GLY A 76 3.99 2.61 -10.83
N LEU A 77 3.59 2.55 -9.56
CA LEU A 77 2.20 2.42 -9.14
C LEU A 77 1.39 3.67 -9.49
N LYS A 78 0.14 3.47 -9.92
CA LYS A 78 -0.81 4.54 -10.26
C LYS A 78 -2.11 4.37 -9.50
N LEU A 79 -2.88 5.46 -9.39
CA LEU A 79 -4.24 5.39 -8.86
C LEU A 79 -5.09 4.45 -9.72
N GLY A 80 -5.78 3.52 -9.05
CA GLY A 80 -6.59 2.48 -9.69
C GLY A 80 -5.85 1.16 -9.94
N ASP A 81 -4.53 1.10 -9.74
CA ASP A 81 -3.80 -0.17 -9.70
C ASP A 81 -4.17 -0.96 -8.44
N THR A 82 -4.05 -2.29 -8.53
CA THR A 82 -4.30 -3.18 -7.39
C THR A 82 -3.00 -3.62 -6.74
N VAL A 83 -3.01 -3.71 -5.41
CA VAL A 83 -1.86 -4.15 -4.62
C VAL A 83 -2.33 -5.24 -3.66
N THR A 84 -1.78 -6.44 -3.79
CA THR A 84 -2.05 -7.50 -2.82
C THR A 84 -1.04 -7.41 -1.69
N VAL A 85 -1.51 -7.25 -0.46
CA VAL A 85 -0.68 -7.23 0.75
C VAL A 85 -1.01 -8.43 1.63
N ASN A 86 0.02 -9.16 2.06
CA ASN A 86 -0.12 -10.14 3.13
C ASN A 86 -0.08 -9.42 4.48
N VAL A 87 -1.13 -9.55 5.28
CA VAL A 87 -1.22 -9.04 6.65
C VAL A 87 -1.54 -10.21 7.56
N LEU A 88 -0.63 -10.52 8.49
CA LEU A 88 -0.78 -11.62 9.45
C LEU A 88 -1.16 -12.97 8.79
N GLY A 89 -0.56 -13.27 7.64
CA GLY A 89 -0.80 -14.53 6.91
C GLY A 89 -2.02 -14.52 5.98
N ARG A 90 -2.74 -13.41 5.86
CA ARG A 90 -3.88 -13.27 4.95
C ARG A 90 -3.58 -12.26 3.85
N ASN A 91 -3.83 -12.64 2.61
CA ASN A 91 -3.73 -11.72 1.47
C ASN A 91 -5.00 -10.86 1.37
N VAL A 92 -4.81 -9.56 1.24
CA VAL A 92 -5.86 -8.57 0.98
C VAL A 92 -5.46 -7.82 -0.29
N THR A 93 -6.41 -7.63 -1.19
CA THR A 93 -6.27 -6.84 -2.42
C THR A 93 -7.34 -5.78 -2.42
#